data_AF-A0A535ICN2-F1
#
_entry.id   AF-A0A535ICN2-F1
#
_cell.length_a   1.000
_cell.length_b   1.000
_cell.length_c   1.000
_cell.angle_alpha   90.00
_cell.angle_beta   90.00
_cell.angle_gamma   90.00
#
_symmetry.space_group_name_H-M   'P 1'
#
loop_
_entity.id
_entity.type
_entity.pdbx_description
1 polymer ?
#
loop_
_entity_poly.entity_id
_entity_poly.type
_entity_poly.pdbx_seq_one_letter_code
_entity_poly.pdbx_strand_id
1 'polypeptide(L)'
;MLWQTLLHGDPLPWLLEKSDPAVRTLTLRQLLDRGPRDADLRETQQRAMSSPPISTLLKRQRTDGSWPGPNMYGPKYQGTHWSNLLLIEYGADPGDPRVRRAARRVLEDVSQPDHAGMGWVFERDHGVSCFVGNVVRYVSMAGYGGDARLEPLVQRLVRESKKYDAACVINGDDPCAWGYSRLIWGLASYLWRQLSFPLFYQADVLFVLRAIDAAGEIDDPRAQPAIAWLLARQDSRGRWAGRAPYADRMASRVDASKWVTLQVLTILKHAFSPDENGS
;
A
#
# COMPACT_ATOMS: atom_id res chain seq x y z
N MET A 1 11.12 -22.95 -5.22
CA MET A 1 11.68 -22.07 -4.16
C MET A 1 11.16 -22.56 -2.80
N LEU A 2 11.89 -22.33 -1.69
CA LEU A 2 11.51 -22.85 -0.36
C LEU A 2 10.10 -22.43 0.07
N TRP A 3 9.69 -21.18 -0.22
CA TRP A 3 8.35 -20.70 0.14
C TRP A 3 7.21 -21.46 -0.55
N GLN A 4 7.44 -22.04 -1.73
CA GLN A 4 6.42 -22.80 -2.45
C GLN A 4 6.14 -24.15 -1.77
N THR A 5 7.13 -24.71 -1.06
CA THR A 5 6.94 -25.97 -0.31
C THR A 5 6.09 -25.78 0.95
N LEU A 6 5.87 -24.53 1.36
CA LEU A 6 4.98 -24.18 2.48
C LEU A 6 3.51 -24.11 2.05
N LEU A 7 3.20 -24.26 0.76
CA LEU A 7 1.83 -24.10 0.25
C LEU A 7 1.10 -25.45 0.15
N HIS A 8 -0.18 -25.48 0.57
CA HIS A 8 -1.09 -26.60 0.38
C HIS A 8 -1.48 -26.86 -1.09
N GLY A 9 -1.26 -25.88 -1.98
CA GLY A 9 -1.54 -25.98 -3.41
C GLY A 9 -0.92 -24.82 -4.18
N ASP A 10 -1.06 -24.83 -5.52
CA ASP A 10 -0.51 -23.77 -6.39
C ASP A 10 -1.56 -22.71 -6.76
N PRO A 11 -1.49 -21.50 -6.18
CA PRO A 11 -2.38 -20.39 -6.53
C PRO A 11 -1.92 -19.60 -7.77
N LEU A 12 -0.70 -19.83 -8.31
CA LEU A 12 -0.15 -19.01 -9.38
C LEU A 12 -0.99 -19.01 -10.66
N PRO A 13 -1.52 -20.14 -11.15
CA PRO A 13 -2.38 -20.12 -12.35
C PRO A 13 -3.59 -19.19 -12.19
N TRP A 14 -4.17 -19.11 -10.99
CA TRP A 14 -5.32 -18.27 -10.68
C TRP A 14 -4.95 -16.78 -10.56
N LEU A 15 -3.78 -16.48 -9.97
CA LEU A 15 -3.25 -15.12 -9.90
C LEU A 15 -2.79 -14.60 -11.27
N LEU A 16 -2.38 -15.49 -12.17
CA LEU A 16 -1.93 -15.17 -13.53
C LEU A 16 -3.08 -15.07 -14.55
N GLU A 17 -4.35 -15.25 -14.16
CA GLU A 17 -5.47 -15.11 -15.09
C GLU A 17 -5.49 -13.75 -15.79
N LYS A 18 -5.70 -13.75 -17.11
CA LYS A 18 -5.76 -12.52 -17.93
C LYS A 18 -6.95 -11.61 -17.62
N SER A 19 -7.91 -12.09 -16.83
CA SER A 19 -9.10 -11.35 -16.38
C SER A 19 -8.77 -10.30 -15.31
N ASP A 20 -7.66 -10.46 -14.57
CA ASP A 20 -7.20 -9.51 -13.56
C ASP A 20 -5.77 -9.02 -13.88
N PRO A 21 -5.62 -8.08 -14.82
CA PRO A 21 -4.30 -7.66 -15.29
C PRO A 21 -3.46 -6.97 -14.21
N ALA A 22 -4.08 -6.35 -13.20
CA ALA A 22 -3.35 -5.72 -12.10
C ALA A 22 -2.71 -6.77 -11.19
N VAL A 23 -3.48 -7.79 -10.77
CA VAL A 23 -2.95 -8.92 -10.00
C VAL A 23 -1.92 -9.69 -10.81
N ARG A 24 -2.17 -9.95 -12.10
CA ARG A 24 -1.21 -10.63 -12.99
C ARG A 24 0.10 -9.87 -13.11
N THR A 25 0.06 -8.54 -13.26
CA THR A 25 1.26 -7.67 -13.32
C THR A 25 2.10 -7.83 -12.06
N LEU A 26 1.47 -7.74 -10.89
CA LEU A 26 2.17 -7.87 -9.61
C LEU A 26 2.69 -9.29 -9.39
N THR A 27 1.95 -10.30 -9.80
CA THR A 27 2.38 -11.71 -9.72
C THR A 27 3.64 -11.95 -10.55
N LEU A 28 3.64 -11.50 -11.81
CA LEU A 28 4.80 -11.62 -12.70
C LEU A 28 6.02 -10.90 -12.12
N ARG A 29 5.83 -9.70 -11.58
CA ARG A 29 6.93 -8.88 -11.05
C ARG A 29 7.45 -9.38 -9.69
N GLN A 30 6.57 -9.61 -8.74
CA GLN A 30 6.94 -9.87 -7.32
C GLN A 30 7.17 -11.35 -7.05
N LEU A 31 6.37 -12.25 -7.63
CA LEU A 31 6.47 -13.69 -7.36
C LEU A 31 7.37 -14.40 -8.36
N LEU A 32 7.37 -13.97 -9.62
CA LEU A 32 8.10 -14.63 -10.71
C LEU A 32 9.32 -13.84 -11.22
N ASP A 33 9.70 -12.75 -10.54
CA ASP A 33 10.91 -11.95 -10.81
C ASP A 33 11.05 -11.50 -12.27
N ARG A 34 9.93 -11.29 -12.96
CA ARG A 34 9.96 -10.81 -14.34
C ARG A 34 10.45 -9.37 -14.35
N GLY A 35 11.56 -9.15 -15.05
CA GLY A 35 12.15 -7.83 -15.21
C GLY A 35 11.35 -6.93 -16.17
N PRO A 36 11.64 -5.62 -16.19
CA PRO A 36 10.89 -4.64 -17.00
C PRO A 36 10.97 -4.86 -18.52
N ARG A 37 11.90 -5.70 -18.99
CA ARG A 37 12.05 -6.07 -20.41
C ARG A 37 11.20 -7.29 -20.82
N ASP A 38 10.59 -7.98 -19.86
CA ASP A 38 9.73 -9.13 -20.12
C ASP A 38 8.48 -8.71 -20.90
N ALA A 39 8.16 -9.44 -21.98
CA ALA A 39 7.09 -9.06 -22.89
C ALA A 39 5.71 -9.20 -22.24
N ASP A 40 5.49 -10.28 -21.46
CA ASP A 40 4.24 -10.54 -20.78
C ASP A 40 4.00 -9.50 -19.69
N LEU A 41 5.05 -9.14 -18.92
CA LEU A 41 4.94 -8.09 -17.90
C LEU A 41 4.52 -6.75 -18.51
N ARG A 42 5.16 -6.32 -19.60
CA ARG A 42 4.80 -5.05 -20.27
C ARG A 42 3.38 -5.08 -20.83
N GLU A 43 2.98 -6.16 -21.49
CA GLU A 43 1.62 -6.32 -22.03
C GLU A 43 0.58 -6.23 -20.92
N THR A 44 0.77 -6.99 -19.83
CA THR A 44 -0.20 -6.96 -18.72
C THR A 44 -0.21 -5.63 -17.98
N GLN A 45 0.93 -4.94 -17.84
CA GLN A 45 1.01 -3.63 -17.20
C GLN A 45 0.26 -2.58 -18.00
N GLN A 46 0.44 -2.55 -19.33
CA GLN A 46 -0.32 -1.67 -20.23
C GLN A 46 -1.83 -1.94 -20.11
N ARG A 47 -2.23 -3.22 -20.10
CA ARG A 47 -3.63 -3.60 -19.92
C ARG A 47 -4.16 -3.16 -18.57
N ALA A 48 -3.41 -3.36 -17.48
CA ALA A 48 -3.80 -2.95 -16.14
C ALA A 48 -4.15 -1.46 -16.06
N MET A 49 -3.38 -0.59 -16.74
CA MET A 49 -3.66 0.86 -16.78
C MET A 49 -4.98 1.21 -17.47
N SER A 50 -5.46 0.35 -18.39
CA SER A 50 -6.71 0.53 -19.14
C SER A 50 -7.91 -0.24 -18.55
N SER A 51 -7.66 -1.14 -17.60
CA SER A 51 -8.68 -1.97 -16.95
C SER A 51 -9.00 -1.50 -15.52
N PRO A 52 -10.20 -1.78 -15.00
CA PRO A 52 -10.48 -1.64 -13.57
C PRO A 52 -9.53 -2.53 -12.73
N PRO A 53 -9.18 -2.11 -11.49
CA PRO A 53 -9.67 -0.92 -10.81
C PRO A 53 -8.94 0.39 -11.18
N ILE A 54 -7.75 0.31 -11.81
CA ILE A 54 -6.89 1.48 -12.10
C ILE A 54 -7.59 2.46 -13.05
N SER A 55 -8.12 1.98 -14.18
CA SER A 55 -8.74 2.87 -15.17
C SER A 55 -9.97 3.59 -14.62
N THR A 56 -10.67 3.00 -13.66
CA THR A 56 -11.80 3.63 -12.98
C THR A 56 -11.37 4.85 -12.17
N LEU A 57 -10.23 4.78 -11.48
CA LEU A 57 -9.68 5.94 -10.77
C LEU A 57 -9.21 7.00 -11.76
N LEU A 58 -8.40 6.61 -12.74
CA LEU A 58 -7.79 7.54 -13.70
C LEU A 58 -8.82 8.29 -14.55
N LYS A 59 -9.96 7.65 -14.89
CA LYS A 59 -11.08 8.32 -15.61
C LYS A 59 -11.74 9.44 -14.81
N ARG A 60 -11.64 9.41 -13.48
CA ARG A 60 -12.21 10.44 -12.58
C ARG A 60 -11.20 11.54 -12.23
N GLN A 61 -9.95 11.39 -12.64
CA GLN A 61 -8.92 12.40 -12.42
C GLN A 61 -9.26 13.68 -13.20
N ARG A 62 -9.17 14.83 -12.54
CA ARG A 62 -9.26 16.15 -13.19
C ARG A 62 -7.98 16.47 -13.95
N THR A 63 -8.04 17.47 -14.82
CA THR A 63 -6.89 17.90 -15.63
C THR A 63 -5.70 18.35 -14.79
N ASP A 64 -5.95 18.93 -13.62
CA ASP A 64 -4.95 19.36 -12.64
C ASP A 64 -4.33 18.21 -11.82
N GLY A 65 -4.75 16.97 -12.04
CA GLY A 65 -4.26 15.79 -11.32
C GLY A 65 -5.04 15.43 -10.06
N SER A 66 -5.99 16.25 -9.63
CA SER A 66 -6.79 16.03 -8.42
C SER A 66 -8.04 15.16 -8.67
N TRP A 67 -8.68 14.73 -7.59
CA TRP A 67 -10.03 14.15 -7.59
C TRP A 67 -11.01 15.11 -6.90
N PRO A 68 -12.33 14.98 -7.15
CA PRO A 68 -13.31 15.84 -6.51
C PRO A 68 -13.25 15.84 -4.99
N GLY A 69 -13.41 17.02 -4.39
CA GLY A 69 -13.34 17.21 -2.95
C GLY A 69 -13.09 18.66 -2.54
N PRO A 70 -13.35 19.00 -1.26
CA PRO A 70 -13.04 20.32 -0.70
C PRO A 70 -11.54 20.55 -0.46
N ASN A 71 -10.76 19.46 -0.32
CA ASN A 71 -9.31 19.44 -0.18
C ASN A 71 -8.78 18.10 -0.69
N MET A 72 -7.48 17.82 -0.53
CA MET A 72 -6.90 16.56 -1.01
C MET A 72 -7.42 15.32 -0.26
N TYR A 73 -7.95 15.45 0.95
CA TYR A 73 -8.37 14.32 1.79
C TYR A 73 -9.84 13.94 1.59
N GLY A 74 -10.74 14.93 1.54
CA GLY A 74 -12.17 14.73 1.37
C GLY A 74 -12.56 14.56 -0.11
N PRO A 75 -13.67 13.86 -0.43
CA PRO A 75 -14.41 12.98 0.46
C PRO A 75 -13.60 11.71 0.74
N LYS A 76 -13.79 11.15 1.94
CA LYS A 76 -13.05 9.96 2.39
C LYS A 76 -13.18 8.81 1.38
N TYR A 77 -12.05 8.16 1.07
CA TYR A 77 -11.87 7.08 0.08
C TYR A 77 -11.94 7.48 -1.39
N GLN A 78 -12.20 8.74 -1.71
CA GLN A 78 -12.40 9.19 -3.10
C GLN A 78 -11.54 10.41 -3.47
N GLY A 79 -11.20 11.25 -2.49
CA GLY A 79 -10.35 12.42 -2.68
C GLY A 79 -8.94 12.08 -3.18
N THR A 80 -8.20 13.12 -3.57
CA THR A 80 -6.88 13.02 -4.22
C THR A 80 -5.89 12.12 -3.47
N HIS A 81 -5.85 12.22 -2.14
CA HIS A 81 -5.00 11.39 -1.27
C HIS A 81 -5.31 9.90 -1.41
N TRP A 82 -6.59 9.53 -1.37
CA TRP A 82 -7.04 8.14 -1.42
C TRP A 82 -6.83 7.54 -2.80
N SER A 83 -7.08 8.32 -3.85
CA SER A 83 -6.85 7.91 -5.23
C SER A 83 -5.37 7.65 -5.50
N ASN A 84 -4.46 8.50 -5.01
CA ASN A 84 -3.02 8.25 -5.08
C ASN A 84 -2.61 6.97 -4.35
N LEU A 85 -3.09 6.77 -3.12
CA LEU A 85 -2.82 5.55 -2.34
C LEU A 85 -3.29 4.29 -3.08
N LEU A 86 -4.52 4.29 -3.59
CA LEU A 86 -5.09 3.13 -4.29
C LEU A 86 -4.36 2.84 -5.61
N LEU A 87 -3.94 3.85 -6.36
CA LEU A 87 -3.15 3.64 -7.57
C LEU A 87 -1.86 2.87 -7.27
N ILE A 88 -1.18 3.20 -6.17
CA ILE A 88 0.02 2.46 -5.73
C ILE A 88 -0.32 1.06 -5.24
N GLU A 89 -1.35 0.88 -4.43
CA GLU A 89 -1.77 -0.46 -3.96
C GLU A 89 -2.20 -1.36 -5.11
N TYR A 90 -2.79 -0.80 -6.18
CA TYR A 90 -3.14 -1.53 -7.39
C TYR A 90 -1.98 -1.76 -8.35
N GLY A 91 -0.78 -1.26 -8.04
CA GLY A 91 0.40 -1.42 -8.89
C GLY A 91 0.34 -0.62 -10.19
N ALA A 92 -0.35 0.52 -10.20
CA ALA A 92 -0.32 1.44 -11.35
C ALA A 92 1.12 1.81 -11.72
N ASP A 93 1.37 1.99 -13.01
CA ASP A 93 2.70 2.34 -13.51
C ASP A 93 3.14 3.70 -12.96
N PRO A 94 4.23 3.78 -12.17
CA PRO A 94 4.72 5.04 -11.63
C PRO A 94 5.23 6.00 -12.71
N GLY A 95 5.56 5.49 -13.91
CA GLY A 95 5.94 6.30 -15.06
C GLY A 95 4.77 6.98 -15.76
N ASP A 96 3.52 6.56 -15.53
CA ASP A 96 2.36 7.12 -16.21
C ASP A 96 2.19 8.62 -15.86
N PRO A 97 2.08 9.51 -16.86
CA PRO A 97 1.95 10.95 -16.63
C PRO A 97 0.78 11.34 -15.72
N ARG A 98 -0.31 10.56 -15.68
CA ARG A 98 -1.47 10.78 -14.80
C ARG A 98 -1.14 10.47 -13.34
N VAL A 99 -0.41 9.38 -13.09
CA VAL A 99 0.05 9.01 -11.75
C VAL A 99 1.05 10.05 -11.24
N ARG A 100 2.02 10.44 -12.08
CA ARG A 100 3.00 11.49 -11.74
C ARG A 100 2.34 12.84 -11.47
N ARG A 101 1.31 13.21 -12.22
CA ARG A 101 0.59 14.47 -12.00
C ARG A 101 -0.24 14.44 -10.72
N ALA A 102 -0.85 13.30 -10.39
CA ALA A 102 -1.57 13.11 -9.13
C ALA A 102 -0.67 13.31 -7.90
N ALA A 103 0.52 12.72 -7.93
CA ALA A 103 1.49 12.84 -6.84
C ALA A 103 2.05 14.26 -6.73
N ARG A 104 2.39 14.89 -7.88
CA ARG A 104 2.85 16.28 -7.91
C ARG A 104 1.81 17.24 -7.34
N ARG A 105 0.53 17.03 -7.64
CA ARG A 105 -0.54 17.85 -7.11
C ARG A 105 -0.58 17.83 -5.58
N VAL A 106 -0.36 16.68 -4.96
CA VAL A 106 -0.27 16.57 -3.48
C VAL A 106 0.92 17.38 -2.96
N LEU A 107 2.09 17.31 -3.60
CA LEU A 107 3.25 18.09 -3.20
C LEU A 107 3.01 19.60 -3.30
N GLU A 108 2.32 20.04 -4.35
CA GLU A 108 1.89 21.43 -4.53
C GLU A 108 0.95 21.84 -3.39
N ASP A 109 -0.09 21.05 -3.12
CA ASP A 109 -1.07 21.35 -2.07
C ASP A 109 -0.43 21.39 -0.66
N VAL A 110 0.46 20.45 -0.32
CA VAL A 110 1.17 20.43 0.98
C VAL A 110 2.04 21.67 1.18
N SER A 111 2.52 22.28 0.09
CA SER A 111 3.40 23.45 0.15
C SER A 111 2.66 24.79 0.14
N GLN A 112 1.32 24.79 0.02
CA GLN A 112 0.53 26.03 0.09
C GLN A 112 0.48 26.57 1.52
N PRO A 113 0.31 27.90 1.72
CA PRO A 113 0.29 28.52 3.05
C PRO A 113 -0.77 27.95 4.02
N ASP A 114 -1.90 27.47 3.52
CA ASP A 114 -2.99 26.82 4.29
C ASP A 114 -3.01 25.29 4.10
N HIS A 115 -1.97 24.76 3.44
CA HIS A 115 -1.85 23.38 3.01
C HIS A 115 -3.06 22.89 2.19
N ALA A 116 -3.69 23.78 1.42
CA ALA A 116 -4.92 23.54 0.67
C ALA A 116 -6.04 22.96 1.56
N GLY A 117 -6.28 23.58 2.70
CA GLY A 117 -7.30 23.14 3.68
C GLY A 117 -6.90 21.90 4.49
N MET A 118 -5.59 21.64 4.63
CA MET A 118 -5.04 20.54 5.45
C MET A 118 -4.32 21.02 6.72
N GLY A 119 -4.59 22.25 7.18
CA GLY A 119 -4.04 22.80 8.43
C GLY A 119 -4.22 21.89 9.64
N TRP A 120 -5.35 21.17 9.75
CA TRP A 120 -5.60 20.20 10.83
C TRP A 120 -4.58 19.04 10.90
N VAL A 121 -3.86 18.76 9.80
CA VAL A 121 -2.73 17.82 9.76
C VAL A 121 -1.42 18.55 10.00
N PHE A 122 -1.19 19.65 9.29
CA PHE A 122 0.15 20.23 9.13
C PHE A 122 0.49 21.38 10.09
N GLU A 123 -0.49 22.05 10.68
CA GLU A 123 -0.29 23.11 11.68
C GLU A 123 -0.18 22.56 13.12
N ARG A 124 -0.15 21.24 13.28
CA ARG A 124 0.05 20.54 14.56
C ARG A 124 1.49 20.05 14.68
N ASP A 125 2.00 19.99 15.90
CA ASP A 125 3.38 19.58 16.18
C ASP A 125 3.58 18.05 16.09
N HIS A 126 2.50 17.27 16.19
CA HIS A 126 2.47 15.83 16.03
C HIS A 126 1.08 15.30 15.60
N GLY A 127 0.99 14.01 15.30
CA GLY A 127 -0.24 13.30 14.97
C GLY A 127 -0.49 13.11 13.48
N VAL A 128 -1.47 12.25 13.16
CA VAL A 128 -1.88 11.93 11.78
C VAL A 128 -0.71 11.42 10.90
N SER A 129 0.28 10.78 11.52
CA SER A 129 1.39 10.09 10.83
C SER A 129 0.90 9.08 9.77
N CYS A 130 -0.34 8.59 9.92
CA CYS A 130 -1.00 7.78 8.91
C CYS A 130 -1.22 8.44 7.55
N PHE A 131 -1.58 9.72 7.56
CA PHE A 131 -1.70 10.50 6.36
C PHE A 131 -0.33 10.84 5.78
N VAL A 132 0.59 11.29 6.62
CA VAL A 132 1.93 11.74 6.20
C VAL A 132 2.73 10.57 5.58
N GLY A 133 2.71 9.39 6.21
CA GLY A 133 3.37 8.19 5.69
C GLY A 133 2.82 7.73 4.33
N ASN A 134 1.50 7.87 4.11
CA ASN A 134 0.90 7.63 2.80
C ASN A 134 1.44 8.59 1.74
N VAL A 135 1.48 9.90 2.06
CA VAL A 135 1.99 10.93 1.15
C VAL A 135 3.43 10.62 0.75
N VAL A 136 4.30 10.37 1.73
CA VAL A 136 5.70 10.02 1.48
C VAL A 136 5.79 8.81 0.55
N ARG A 137 5.01 7.76 0.81
CA ARG A 137 5.03 6.53 0.02
C ARG A 137 4.61 6.75 -1.43
N TYR A 138 3.40 7.27 -1.68
CA TYR A 138 2.93 7.37 -3.06
C TYR A 138 3.66 8.43 -3.88
N VAL A 139 4.14 9.50 -3.25
CA VAL A 139 4.97 10.51 -3.91
C VAL A 139 6.33 9.93 -4.31
N SER A 140 6.97 9.19 -3.40
CA SER A 140 8.23 8.50 -3.69
C SER A 140 8.08 7.50 -4.82
N MET A 141 7.05 6.65 -4.74
CA MET A 141 6.76 5.64 -5.75
C MET A 141 6.45 6.25 -7.12
N ALA A 142 5.79 7.42 -7.16
CA ALA A 142 5.53 8.14 -8.41
C ALA A 142 6.79 8.85 -8.98
N GLY A 143 7.96 8.62 -8.40
CA GLY A 143 9.25 9.14 -8.90
C GLY A 143 9.58 10.55 -8.43
N TYR A 144 9.08 10.96 -7.27
CA TYR A 144 9.43 12.23 -6.59
C TYR A 144 10.13 12.01 -5.25
N GLY A 145 10.77 10.85 -5.05
CA GLY A 145 11.47 10.55 -3.79
C GLY A 145 12.60 11.52 -3.43
N GLY A 146 13.21 12.17 -4.44
CA GLY A 146 14.21 13.22 -4.24
C GLY A 146 13.67 14.65 -4.25
N ASP A 147 12.35 14.85 -4.23
CA ASP A 147 11.77 16.20 -4.18
C ASP A 147 11.98 16.82 -2.80
N ALA A 148 12.56 18.02 -2.74
CA ALA A 148 12.89 18.69 -1.47
C ALA A 148 11.67 18.94 -0.57
N ARG A 149 10.45 19.00 -1.14
CA ARG A 149 9.21 19.15 -0.37
C ARG A 149 8.83 17.90 0.42
N LEU A 150 9.44 16.75 0.12
CA LEU A 150 9.23 15.51 0.85
C LEU A 150 10.02 15.46 2.15
N GLU A 151 11.18 16.12 2.21
CA GLU A 151 12.10 16.08 3.35
C GLU A 151 11.44 16.51 4.67
N PRO A 152 10.67 17.61 4.76
CA PRO A 152 9.99 17.98 5.99
C PRO A 152 8.96 16.93 6.46
N LEU A 153 8.33 16.20 5.53
CA LEU A 153 7.38 15.14 5.85
C LEU A 153 8.10 13.91 6.42
N VAL A 154 9.25 13.55 5.86
CA VAL A 154 10.11 12.47 6.37
C VAL A 154 10.63 12.83 7.76
N GLN A 155 11.16 14.04 7.93
CA GLN A 155 11.65 14.52 9.23
C GLN A 155 10.55 14.56 10.30
N ARG A 156 9.32 14.88 9.90
CA ARG A 156 8.16 14.76 10.80
C ARG A 156 7.95 13.31 11.24
N LEU A 157 7.89 12.35 10.31
CA LEU A 157 7.71 10.94 10.66
C LEU A 157 8.82 10.41 11.59
N VAL A 158 10.07 10.81 11.37
CA VAL A 158 11.20 10.47 12.25
C VAL A 158 11.06 11.11 13.64
N ARG A 159 10.60 12.36 13.72
CA ARG A 159 10.36 13.02 15.01
C ARG A 159 9.22 12.36 15.77
N GLU A 160 8.14 12.03 15.08
CA GLU A 160 6.97 11.35 15.64
C GLU A 160 7.35 9.99 16.21
N SER A 161 8.27 9.26 15.56
CA SER A 161 8.74 7.95 16.03
C SER A 161 9.63 8.01 17.25
N LYS A 162 10.38 9.09 17.42
CA LYS A 162 11.34 9.24 18.52
C LYS A 162 10.77 9.93 19.75
N LYS A 163 9.84 10.86 19.57
CA LYS A 163 9.41 11.80 20.62
C LYS A 163 7.97 11.60 21.07
N TYR A 164 7.09 11.21 20.16
CA TYR A 164 5.65 11.25 20.39
C TYR A 164 5.00 9.88 20.37
N ASP A 165 5.78 8.80 20.22
CA ASP A 165 5.26 7.45 20.14
C ASP A 165 4.10 7.34 19.14
N ALA A 166 4.23 8.05 18.01
CA ALA A 166 3.20 8.17 16.99
C ALA A 166 1.78 8.49 17.52
N ALA A 167 1.69 9.20 18.64
CA ALA A 167 0.45 9.66 19.24
C ALA A 167 -0.38 10.45 18.22
N CYS A 168 -1.70 10.36 18.33
CA CYS A 168 -2.57 11.02 17.37
C CYS A 168 -3.77 11.65 18.05
N VAL A 169 -3.98 12.93 17.76
CA VAL A 169 -5.18 13.73 18.06
C VAL A 169 -6.51 13.07 17.73
N ILE A 170 -6.59 12.24 16.69
CA ILE A 170 -7.82 11.50 16.34
C ILE A 170 -8.08 10.37 17.35
N ASN A 171 -7.03 9.90 18.01
CA ASN A 171 -7.01 8.85 19.01
C ASN A 171 -6.81 9.42 20.44
N GLY A 172 -7.28 10.64 20.69
CA GLY A 172 -7.17 11.26 22.02
C GLY A 172 -5.74 11.57 22.47
N ASP A 173 -4.81 11.74 21.53
CA ASP A 173 -3.36 11.92 21.79
C ASP A 173 -2.66 10.73 22.47
N ASP A 174 -3.30 9.56 22.50
CA ASP A 174 -2.66 8.32 22.87
C ASP A 174 -1.83 7.74 21.71
N PRO A 175 -0.78 6.93 22.01
CA PRO A 175 -0.06 6.13 21.03
C PRO A 175 -1.01 5.47 20.05
N CYS A 176 -0.93 5.90 18.80
CA CYS A 176 -1.93 5.53 17.83
C CYS A 176 -1.42 4.33 17.05
N ALA A 177 -2.08 3.17 17.20
CA ALA A 177 -1.77 2.02 16.37
C ALA A 177 -1.80 2.36 14.86
N TRP A 178 -2.57 3.35 14.39
CA TRP A 178 -2.54 3.85 13.01
C TRP A 178 -1.36 4.77 12.71
N GLY A 179 -1.00 5.61 13.67
CA GLY A 179 0.19 6.46 13.63
C GLY A 179 1.42 5.58 13.58
N TYR A 180 1.64 4.76 14.62
CA TYR A 180 2.72 3.80 14.74
C TYR A 180 2.69 2.79 13.62
N SER A 181 1.52 2.34 13.14
CA SER A 181 1.53 1.53 11.94
C SER A 181 1.99 2.32 10.73
N ARG A 182 1.52 3.51 10.46
CA ARG A 182 2.07 4.20 9.28
C ARG A 182 3.49 4.78 9.48
N LEU A 183 4.02 4.75 10.70
CA LEU A 183 5.29 5.34 11.12
C LEU A 183 6.42 4.33 11.43
N ILE A 184 6.10 3.15 11.98
CA ILE A 184 6.92 1.93 12.06
C ILE A 184 6.27 0.76 11.31
N TRP A 185 4.94 0.72 11.31
CA TRP A 185 4.06 -0.39 10.95
C TRP A 185 3.41 -1.24 12.07
N GLY A 186 3.57 -0.84 13.35
CA GLY A 186 3.04 -1.51 14.56
C GLY A 186 1.64 -1.12 15.15
N LEU A 187 0.67 -2.03 15.01
CA LEU A 187 -0.05 -2.77 16.07
C LEU A 187 -0.55 -2.14 17.40
N ALA A 188 -1.89 -2.00 17.50
CA ALA A 188 -2.79 -2.55 18.55
C ALA A 188 -4.25 -2.03 18.35
N SER A 189 -5.12 -2.84 17.73
CA SER A 189 -6.59 -2.69 17.76
C SER A 189 -7.23 -3.92 17.09
N TYR A 190 -8.47 -4.24 17.46
CA TYR A 190 -9.28 -5.47 17.28
C TYR A 190 -9.34 -6.15 15.87
N LEU A 191 -8.61 -5.68 14.87
CA LEU A 191 -8.63 -6.12 13.46
C LEU A 191 -7.63 -7.23 13.09
N TRP A 192 -6.82 -7.73 14.04
CA TRP A 192 -5.74 -8.72 13.79
C TRP A 192 -6.16 -10.01 13.08
N ARG A 193 -7.45 -10.37 13.07
CA ARG A 193 -7.91 -11.66 12.54
C ARG A 193 -8.45 -11.62 11.11
N GLN A 194 -8.46 -10.46 10.45
CA GLN A 194 -9.04 -10.33 9.12
C GLN A 194 -7.96 -9.94 8.11
N LEU A 195 -7.93 -10.63 6.98
CA LEU A 195 -7.09 -10.25 5.84
C LEU A 195 -7.94 -9.40 4.89
N SER A 196 -7.57 -8.14 4.70
CA SER A 196 -8.39 -7.19 3.94
C SER A 196 -7.64 -6.52 2.81
N PHE A 197 -8.35 -6.25 1.71
CA PHE A 197 -7.83 -5.44 0.61
C PHE A 197 -8.95 -4.71 -0.14
N PRO A 198 -8.75 -3.43 -0.56
CA PRO A 198 -7.60 -2.59 -0.22
C PRO A 198 -7.68 -2.05 1.20
N LEU A 199 -6.54 -1.63 1.72
CA LEU A 199 -6.42 -1.03 3.05
C LEU A 199 -6.27 0.49 2.95
N PHE A 200 -7.03 1.18 3.81
CA PHE A 200 -6.99 2.63 3.94
C PHE A 200 -6.29 3.03 5.26
N TYR A 201 -7.04 3.18 6.36
CA TYR A 201 -6.50 3.47 7.69
C TYR A 201 -6.45 2.24 8.61
N GLN A 202 -7.06 1.12 8.19
CA GLN A 202 -6.98 -0.13 8.95
C GLN A 202 -5.60 -0.74 8.76
N ALA A 203 -5.07 -1.31 9.85
CA ALA A 203 -3.94 -2.21 9.81
C ALA A 203 -4.42 -3.62 10.18
N ASP A 204 -4.12 -4.58 9.33
CA ASP A 204 -4.22 -6.00 9.65
C ASP A 204 -2.83 -6.64 9.70
N VAL A 205 -2.75 -7.91 10.08
CA VAL A 205 -1.48 -8.62 10.24
C VAL A 205 -0.68 -8.71 8.93
N LEU A 206 -1.35 -8.88 7.80
CA LEU A 206 -0.70 -8.98 6.49
C LEU A 206 -0.14 -7.65 6.05
N PHE A 207 -0.89 -6.59 6.30
CA PHE A 207 -0.38 -5.25 6.23
C PHE A 207 0.95 -5.31 7.04
N VAL A 208 0.96 -5.60 8.36
CA VAL A 208 2.14 -5.28 9.22
C VAL A 208 3.41 -5.93 8.71
N LEU A 209 3.27 -7.18 8.29
CA LEU A 209 4.35 -7.94 7.66
C LEU A 209 4.88 -7.26 6.39
N ARG A 210 4.03 -6.69 5.53
CA ARG A 210 4.48 -5.95 4.32
C ARG A 210 5.33 -4.74 4.61
N ALA A 211 5.17 -4.12 5.76
CA ALA A 211 5.95 -2.94 6.09
C ALA A 211 7.22 -3.28 6.86
N ILE A 212 7.20 -4.35 7.67
CA ILE A 212 8.43 -4.98 8.18
C ILE A 212 9.29 -5.44 7.00
N ASP A 213 8.68 -6.10 6.00
CA ASP A 213 9.32 -6.51 4.75
C ASP A 213 9.89 -5.33 3.96
N ALA A 214 9.12 -4.24 3.80
CA ALA A 214 9.60 -3.04 3.14
C ALA A 214 10.74 -2.33 3.90
N ALA A 215 10.91 -2.60 5.20
CA ALA A 215 12.02 -2.12 6.01
C ALA A 215 13.26 -3.03 5.94
N GLY A 216 13.17 -4.19 5.28
CA GLY A 216 14.25 -5.18 5.20
C GLY A 216 14.38 -6.07 6.44
N GLU A 217 13.35 -6.13 7.29
CA GLU A 217 13.41 -6.77 8.61
C GLU A 217 12.48 -8.00 8.71
N ILE A 218 12.11 -8.62 7.58
CA ILE A 218 11.11 -9.72 7.56
C ILE A 218 11.57 -10.97 8.31
N ASP A 219 12.88 -11.15 8.45
CA ASP A 219 13.50 -12.26 9.18
C ASP A 219 13.54 -12.04 10.69
N ASP A 220 13.10 -10.88 11.20
CA ASP A 220 13.02 -10.62 12.63
C ASP A 220 12.19 -11.72 13.33
N PRO A 221 12.70 -12.36 14.39
CA PRO A 221 11.99 -13.41 15.12
C PRO A 221 10.59 -13.01 15.58
N ARG A 222 10.33 -11.72 15.79
CA ARG A 222 9.02 -11.18 16.19
C ARG A 222 7.99 -11.20 15.05
N ALA A 223 8.41 -11.28 13.79
CA ALA A 223 7.51 -11.44 12.64
C ALA A 223 7.02 -12.90 12.48
N GLN A 224 7.79 -13.88 12.95
CA GLN A 224 7.54 -15.31 12.73
C GLN A 224 6.18 -15.81 13.26
N PRO A 225 5.69 -15.40 14.45
CA PRO A 225 4.34 -15.79 14.90
C PRO A 225 3.23 -15.32 13.95
N ALA A 226 3.38 -14.13 13.36
CA ALA A 226 2.42 -13.60 12.40
C ALA A 226 2.48 -14.33 11.05
N ILE A 227 3.68 -14.70 10.60
CA ILE A 227 3.88 -15.53 9.39
C ILE A 227 3.27 -16.93 9.59
N ALA A 228 3.52 -17.56 10.74
CA ALA A 228 2.91 -18.85 11.09
C ALA A 228 1.38 -18.76 11.14
N TRP A 229 0.84 -17.66 11.67
CA TRP A 229 -0.59 -17.39 11.68
C TRP A 229 -1.20 -17.26 10.27
N LEU A 230 -0.46 -16.68 9.32
CA LEU A 230 -0.85 -16.63 7.90
C LEU A 230 -0.87 -18.03 7.30
N LEU A 231 0.21 -18.80 7.45
CA LEU A 231 0.32 -20.16 6.90
C LEU A 231 -0.85 -21.05 7.36
N ALA A 232 -1.25 -20.96 8.62
CA ALA A 232 -2.37 -21.73 9.17
C ALA A 232 -3.76 -21.41 8.56
N ARG A 233 -3.89 -20.38 7.70
CA ARG A 233 -5.15 -19.93 7.08
C ARG A 233 -5.27 -20.22 5.60
N GLN A 234 -4.29 -20.93 5.06
CA GLN A 234 -4.27 -21.29 3.66
C GLN A 234 -5.35 -22.34 3.36
N ASP A 235 -6.13 -22.12 2.30
CA ASP A 235 -7.06 -23.13 1.78
C ASP A 235 -6.29 -24.28 1.09
N SER A 236 -6.97 -25.36 0.74
CA SER A 236 -6.36 -26.53 0.07
C SER A 236 -5.80 -26.24 -1.33
N ARG A 237 -6.03 -25.05 -1.89
CA ARG A 237 -5.51 -24.61 -3.20
C ARG A 237 -4.38 -23.60 -3.05
N GLY A 238 -3.90 -23.39 -1.84
CA GLY A 238 -2.82 -22.44 -1.58
C GLY A 238 -3.24 -20.98 -1.48
N ARG A 239 -4.53 -20.69 -1.21
CA ARG A 239 -5.11 -19.33 -1.26
C ARG A 239 -5.55 -18.82 0.10
N TRP A 240 -5.75 -17.51 0.21
CA TRP A 240 -6.27 -16.85 1.41
C TRP A 240 -7.55 -16.09 1.10
N ALA A 241 -8.57 -16.30 1.94
CA ALA A 241 -9.82 -15.55 1.85
C ALA A 241 -9.58 -14.09 2.28
N GLY A 242 -9.88 -13.15 1.38
CA GLY A 242 -9.77 -11.72 1.62
C GLY A 242 -11.12 -11.04 1.81
N ARG A 243 -11.15 -9.97 2.60
CA ARG A 243 -12.33 -9.10 2.80
C ARG A 243 -12.11 -7.73 2.16
N ALA A 244 -13.17 -7.13 1.61
CA ALA A 244 -13.18 -5.76 1.14
C ALA A 244 -14.21 -4.93 1.94
N PRO A 245 -13.92 -4.56 3.20
CA PRO A 245 -14.89 -3.91 4.08
C PRO A 245 -15.38 -2.54 3.57
N TYR A 246 -14.67 -1.94 2.61
CA TYR A 246 -15.00 -0.64 2.02
C TYR A 246 -15.50 -0.73 0.58
N ALA A 247 -15.81 -1.92 0.06
CA ALA A 247 -16.16 -2.13 -1.35
C ALA A 247 -17.27 -1.19 -1.85
N ASP A 248 -18.28 -0.90 -1.04
CA ASP A 248 -19.41 -0.04 -1.43
C ASP A 248 -19.06 1.45 -1.47
N ARG A 249 -17.93 1.84 -0.88
CA ARG A 249 -17.42 3.23 -0.90
C ARG A 249 -16.38 3.44 -2.00
N MET A 250 -15.96 2.37 -2.65
CA MET A 250 -14.89 2.39 -3.63
C MET A 250 -15.42 2.67 -5.02
N ALA A 251 -14.59 3.34 -5.82
CA ALA A 251 -14.90 3.63 -7.21
C ALA A 251 -14.99 2.35 -8.07
N SER A 252 -14.27 1.29 -7.68
CA SER A 252 -14.21 0.01 -8.37
C SER A 252 -14.16 -1.14 -7.37
N ARG A 253 -14.77 -2.28 -7.70
CA ARG A 253 -14.71 -3.50 -6.90
C ARG A 253 -13.51 -4.35 -7.35
N VAL A 254 -12.92 -5.06 -6.39
CA VAL A 254 -11.78 -5.96 -6.61
C VAL A 254 -12.05 -7.31 -5.96
N ASP A 255 -11.43 -8.38 -6.47
CA ASP A 255 -11.40 -9.66 -5.79
C ASP A 255 -10.40 -9.61 -4.63
N ALA A 256 -10.88 -9.30 -3.43
CA ALA A 256 -10.03 -9.17 -2.24
C ALA A 256 -9.19 -10.43 -1.96
N SER A 257 -9.68 -11.62 -2.30
CA SER A 257 -8.95 -12.86 -2.06
C SER A 257 -7.74 -12.99 -2.98
N LYS A 258 -7.82 -12.52 -4.23
CA LYS A 258 -6.65 -12.48 -5.13
C LYS A 258 -5.57 -11.57 -4.58
N TRP A 259 -5.95 -10.35 -4.18
CA TRP A 259 -5.01 -9.37 -3.66
C TRP A 259 -4.36 -9.79 -2.35
N VAL A 260 -5.15 -10.32 -1.42
CA VAL A 260 -4.63 -10.89 -0.17
C VAL A 260 -3.71 -12.06 -0.45
N THR A 261 -4.11 -13.01 -1.30
CA THR A 261 -3.27 -14.16 -1.65
C THR A 261 -1.94 -13.71 -2.25
N LEU A 262 -1.95 -12.82 -3.25
CA LEU A 262 -0.74 -12.23 -3.83
C LEU A 262 0.17 -11.65 -2.76
N GLN A 263 -0.36 -10.82 -1.86
CA GLN A 263 0.43 -10.16 -0.82
C GLN A 263 1.02 -11.15 0.19
N VAL A 264 0.24 -12.17 0.60
CA VAL A 264 0.77 -13.22 1.49
C VAL A 264 1.91 -13.97 0.82
N LEU A 265 1.75 -14.34 -0.45
CA LEU A 265 2.80 -15.05 -1.19
C LEU A 265 4.07 -14.21 -1.36
N THR A 266 3.95 -12.89 -1.55
CA THR A 266 5.12 -12.00 -1.63
C THR A 266 5.89 -12.02 -0.31
N ILE A 267 5.18 -11.98 0.83
CA ILE A 267 5.80 -12.07 2.15
C ILE A 267 6.45 -13.42 2.39
N LEU A 268 5.76 -14.52 2.08
CA LEU A 268 6.33 -15.85 2.21
C LEU A 268 7.56 -16.01 1.31
N LYS A 269 7.52 -15.43 0.11
CA LYS A 269 8.68 -15.45 -0.76
C LYS A 269 9.87 -14.74 -0.13
N HIS A 270 9.71 -13.53 0.39
CA HIS A 270 10.85 -12.81 0.99
C HIS A 270 11.34 -13.48 2.28
N ALA A 271 10.44 -13.88 3.18
CA ALA A 271 10.78 -14.52 4.45
C ALA A 271 11.45 -15.90 4.32
N PHE A 272 11.35 -16.54 3.16
CA PHE A 272 11.82 -17.91 2.95
C PHE A 272 12.62 -18.09 1.66
N SER A 273 12.97 -17.04 0.93
CA SER A 273 13.97 -17.15 -0.14
C SER A 273 15.32 -16.80 0.46
N PRO A 274 16.32 -17.69 0.39
CA PRO A 274 17.64 -17.36 0.90
C PRO A 274 18.18 -16.13 0.17
N ASP A 275 18.78 -15.20 0.91
CA ASP A 275 19.49 -14.07 0.34
C ASP A 275 20.51 -14.56 -0.70
N GLU A 276 20.34 -14.16 -1.96
CA GLU A 276 21.42 -14.29 -2.95
C GLU A 276 22.61 -13.37 -2.63
N ASN A 277 22.51 -12.51 -1.60
CA ASN A 277 23.52 -11.55 -1.18
C ASN A 277 24.08 -11.77 0.24
N GLY A 278 23.99 -12.99 0.78
CA GLY A 278 24.73 -13.37 1.99
C GLY A 278 26.19 -13.71 1.67
N SER A 279 27.06 -12.71 1.54
CA SER A 279 28.53 -12.83 1.54
C SER A 279 29.14 -11.80 2.48
#